data_AF-A0A537SFR7-F1
#
_entry.id   AF-A0A537SFR7-F1
#
_cell.length_a   1.000
_cell.length_b   1.000
_cell.length_c   1.000
_cell.angle_alpha   90.00
_cell.angle_beta   90.00
_cell.angle_gamma   90.00
#
_symmetry.space_group_name_H-M   'P 1'
#
loop_
_entity.id
_entity.type
_entity.pdbx_description
1 polymer ?
#
loop_
_entity_poly.entity_id
_entity_poly.type
_entity_poly.pdbx_seq_one_letter_code
_entity_poly.pdbx_strand_id
1 'polypeptide(L)'
;MLLHRRTLLRGAAAAIFSPRLARAAVTDASGRALSIPEKVERVFAAGPPAAILLYTFAPDLLIGWTRSHDPEECEFLGAGGCDKPEVGRLTGRGNTTNLEVLLKLKPDLILDVGTINDTYVSLAARVQEQTGIPYALLDGRFDAIGPLYRKLGELTHRQAQADDFARYAESAIATIKGRVDKIPEQSRPRVYYGRGPRGLETGLGGSINVETIEFLGAHNVAAERRAGMATVSVEQVLAWNPDVIITIEPVFAAAVKTDPVWASVKAVQNGRVYLSPRLPFGWVDFPPSVNRLIGLWWLAKALYPEQFPEDLRPLTREFYTRFYHKTPTDAQIDSLLTGRA
;
A
#
# COMPACT_ATOMS: atom_id res chain seq x y z
N MET A 1 10.99 18.70 90.55
CA MET A 1 12.02 17.67 90.22
C MET A 1 11.21 16.46 89.75
N LEU A 2 11.19 15.99 88.51
CA LEU A 2 12.10 16.08 87.37
C LEU A 2 11.29 16.27 86.07
N LEU A 3 11.84 17.06 85.14
CA LEU A 3 11.47 17.04 83.73
C LEU A 3 11.74 15.64 83.14
N HIS A 4 10.94 15.18 82.17
CA HIS A 4 11.48 14.43 81.02
C HIS A 4 10.65 14.70 79.74
N ARG A 5 11.36 15.26 78.75
CA ARG A 5 10.94 15.49 77.37
C ARG A 5 10.64 14.17 76.67
N ARG A 6 9.55 14.06 75.91
CA ARG A 6 9.51 13.24 74.69
C ARG A 6 8.73 13.93 73.59
N THR A 7 9.48 14.19 72.53
CA THR A 7 9.17 14.95 71.32
C THR A 7 8.47 14.06 70.29
N LEU A 8 7.67 14.72 69.46
CA LEU A 8 7.04 14.31 68.19
C LEU A 8 7.73 13.21 67.38
N LEU A 9 6.91 12.33 66.80
CA LEU A 9 7.07 11.78 65.45
C LEU A 9 5.69 11.41 64.88
N ARG A 10 5.02 12.37 64.25
CA ARG A 10 3.92 12.09 63.30
C ARG A 10 4.58 11.83 61.95
N GLY A 11 4.71 10.56 61.57
CA GLY A 11 5.11 10.18 60.21
C GLY A 11 3.98 10.49 59.24
N ALA A 12 4.12 11.57 58.47
CA ALA A 12 3.31 11.79 57.28
C ALA A 12 3.91 10.94 56.15
N ALA A 13 3.28 9.81 55.85
CA ALA A 13 3.57 9.07 54.63
C ALA A 13 3.02 9.87 53.44
N ALA A 14 3.89 10.68 52.83
CA ALA A 14 3.59 11.32 51.55
C ALA A 14 3.58 10.24 50.47
N ALA A 15 2.38 9.80 50.07
CA ALA A 15 2.22 9.01 48.85
C ALA A 15 2.61 9.89 47.66
N ILE A 16 3.79 9.64 47.10
CA ILE A 16 4.24 10.24 45.85
C ILE A 16 3.40 9.59 44.74
N PHE A 17 2.23 10.17 44.47
CA PHE A 17 1.51 9.93 43.23
C PHE A 17 2.29 10.64 42.12
N SER A 18 3.22 9.92 41.48
CA SER A 18 3.73 10.34 40.18
C SER A 18 2.56 10.25 39.19
N PRO A 19 2.06 11.35 38.61
CA PRO A 19 1.09 11.25 37.55
C PRO A 19 1.80 10.53 36.39
N ARG A 20 1.41 9.28 36.10
CA ARG A 20 1.68 8.71 34.78
C ARG A 20 0.99 9.66 33.81
N LEU A 21 1.78 10.46 33.09
CA LEU A 21 1.31 11.17 31.90
C LEU A 21 0.69 10.10 31.01
N ALA A 22 -0.64 10.02 31.00
CA ALA A 22 -1.36 9.13 30.12
C ALA A 22 -1.00 9.59 28.70
N ARG A 23 -0.14 8.81 28.03
CA ARG A 23 0.21 9.08 26.65
C ARG A 23 -1.09 9.09 25.85
N ALA A 24 -1.32 10.15 25.06
CA ALA A 24 -2.52 10.26 24.26
C ALA A 24 -2.70 8.97 23.45
N ALA A 25 -3.86 8.33 23.57
CA ALA A 25 -4.12 7.09 22.88
C ALA A 25 -4.07 7.33 21.37
N VAL A 26 -3.31 6.50 20.64
CA VAL A 26 -3.25 6.58 19.18
C VAL A 26 -4.59 6.09 18.65
N THR A 27 -5.29 6.91 17.88
CA THR A 27 -6.56 6.52 17.26
C THR A 27 -6.31 5.93 15.88
N ASP A 28 -6.96 4.80 15.57
CA ASP A 28 -6.92 4.17 14.24
C ASP A 28 -7.97 4.76 13.28
N ALA A 29 -8.03 4.27 12.05
CA ALA A 29 -8.96 4.80 11.05
C ALA A 29 -10.44 4.47 11.33
N SER A 30 -10.72 3.57 12.28
CA SER A 30 -12.07 3.27 12.76
C SER A 30 -12.53 4.16 13.91
N GLY A 31 -11.66 5.06 14.40
CA GLY A 31 -11.94 5.90 15.56
C GLY A 31 -11.66 5.22 16.91
N ARG A 32 -11.09 4.01 16.91
CA ARG A 32 -10.77 3.29 18.15
C ARG A 32 -9.45 3.78 18.73
N ALA A 33 -9.45 4.06 20.03
CA ALA A 33 -8.23 4.32 20.79
C ALA A 33 -7.43 3.03 20.98
N LEU A 34 -6.15 3.06 20.61
CA LEU A 34 -5.22 1.95 20.76
C LEU A 34 -4.27 2.20 21.94
N SER A 35 -4.14 1.20 22.80
CA SER A 35 -3.13 1.17 23.86
C SER A 35 -1.82 0.63 23.30
N ILE A 36 -1.02 1.51 22.71
CA ILE A 36 0.27 1.14 22.10
C ILE A 36 1.33 0.93 23.19
N PRO A 37 2.07 -0.19 23.17
CA PRO A 37 3.18 -0.42 24.10
C PRO A 37 4.26 0.67 24.01
N GLU A 38 4.99 0.91 25.10
CA GLU A 38 6.10 1.89 25.11
C GLU A 38 7.19 1.54 24.08
N LYS A 39 7.36 0.25 23.78
CA LYS A 39 8.29 -0.28 22.80
C LYS A 39 7.55 -1.24 21.88
N VAL A 40 7.71 -1.06 20.57
CA VAL A 40 7.16 -1.95 19.54
C VAL A 40 8.34 -2.52 18.76
N GLU A 41 8.51 -3.84 18.82
CA GLU A 41 9.62 -4.56 18.19
C GLU A 41 9.13 -5.62 17.19
N ARG A 42 7.90 -6.10 17.36
CA ARG A 42 7.34 -7.22 16.61
C ARG A 42 5.96 -6.86 16.11
N VAL A 43 5.85 -6.58 14.81
CA VAL A 43 4.58 -6.23 14.18
C VAL A 43 4.16 -7.33 13.21
N PHE A 44 2.95 -7.85 13.42
CA PHE A 44 2.31 -8.78 12.51
C PHE A 44 1.49 -8.01 11.48
N ALA A 45 1.77 -8.21 10.19
CA ALA A 45 0.98 -7.62 9.12
C ALA A 45 -0.25 -8.49 8.82
N ALA A 46 -1.45 -7.94 9.02
CA ALA A 46 -2.71 -8.66 8.85
C ALA A 46 -2.95 -9.09 7.40
N GLY A 47 -2.47 -8.32 6.43
CA GLY A 47 -2.61 -8.60 5.00
C GLY A 47 -1.49 -8.01 4.15
N PRO A 48 -1.47 -8.32 2.84
CA PRO A 48 -0.39 -7.93 1.94
C PRO A 48 -0.08 -6.41 1.89
N PRO A 49 -1.07 -5.49 1.83
CA PRO A 49 -0.78 -4.05 1.83
C PRO A 49 -0.01 -3.60 3.08
N ALA A 50 -0.39 -4.13 4.25
CA ALA A 50 0.26 -3.83 5.53
C ALA A 50 1.68 -4.40 5.58
N ALA A 51 1.92 -5.59 5.03
CA ALA A 51 3.25 -6.20 5.00
C ALA A 51 4.21 -5.38 4.14
N ILE A 52 3.76 -4.93 2.96
CA ILE A 52 4.54 -4.09 2.06
C ILE A 52 4.81 -2.72 2.70
N LEU A 53 3.79 -2.06 3.25
CA LEU A 53 3.96 -0.76 3.93
C LEU A 53 4.97 -0.88 5.07
N LEU A 54 4.83 -1.91 5.92
CA LEU A 54 5.70 -2.10 7.06
C LEU A 54 7.13 -2.47 6.66
N TYR A 55 7.31 -3.36 5.68
CA TYR A 55 8.65 -3.68 5.18
C TYR A 55 9.35 -2.45 4.61
N THR A 56 8.63 -1.65 3.83
CA THR A 56 9.24 -0.49 3.18
C THR A 56 9.58 0.63 4.16
N PHE A 57 8.87 0.71 5.28
CA PHE A 57 9.11 1.69 6.32
C PHE A 57 10.08 1.20 7.41
N ALA A 58 9.82 0.05 8.00
CA ALA A 58 10.49 -0.47 9.19
C ALA A 58 10.67 -2.00 9.05
N PRO A 59 11.57 -2.45 8.17
CA PRO A 59 11.73 -3.87 7.86
C PRO A 59 12.14 -4.70 9.08
N ASP A 60 12.80 -4.10 10.06
CA ASP A 60 13.20 -4.74 11.30
C ASP A 60 12.02 -5.10 12.22
N LEU A 61 10.90 -4.37 12.14
CA LEU A 61 9.68 -4.66 12.91
C LEU A 61 8.83 -5.78 12.31
N LEU A 62 8.96 -6.07 11.01
CA LEU A 62 8.15 -7.07 10.33
C LEU A 62 8.56 -8.48 10.77
N ILE A 63 7.64 -9.19 11.45
CA ILE A 63 7.86 -10.57 11.92
C ILE A 63 8.06 -11.54 10.74
N GLY A 64 7.27 -11.38 9.68
CA GLY A 64 7.27 -12.26 8.53
C GLY A 64 6.31 -11.80 7.44
N TRP A 65 6.39 -12.43 6.27
CA TRP A 65 5.57 -12.13 5.11
C TRP A 65 4.25 -12.90 5.10
N THR A 66 3.26 -12.38 4.37
CA THR A 66 1.98 -13.07 4.20
C THR A 66 2.05 -14.28 3.28
N ARG A 67 3.12 -14.36 2.47
CA ARG A 67 3.49 -15.47 1.59
C ARG A 67 5.00 -15.48 1.38
N SER A 68 5.54 -16.60 0.94
CA SER A 68 6.90 -16.70 0.40
C SER A 68 7.04 -15.89 -0.89
N HIS A 69 8.28 -15.49 -1.21
CA HIS A 69 8.63 -14.73 -2.42
C HIS A 69 9.29 -15.63 -3.46
N ASP A 70 9.03 -15.33 -4.72
CA ASP A 70 9.74 -15.97 -5.82
C ASP A 70 11.16 -15.37 -5.97
N PRO A 71 12.13 -16.11 -6.54
CA PRO A 71 13.50 -15.62 -6.68
C PRO A 71 13.63 -14.25 -7.35
N GLU A 72 12.82 -13.99 -8.38
CA GLU A 72 12.76 -12.70 -9.09
C GLU A 72 12.37 -11.54 -8.17
N GLU A 73 11.43 -11.76 -7.25
CA GLU A 73 11.01 -10.74 -6.28
C GLU A 73 12.12 -10.46 -5.28
N CYS A 74 12.82 -11.51 -4.85
CA CYS A 74 13.93 -11.41 -3.90
C CYS A 74 15.12 -10.59 -4.44
N GLU A 75 15.29 -10.47 -5.76
CA GLU A 75 16.32 -9.59 -6.34
C GLU A 75 16.12 -8.10 -6.01
N PHE A 76 14.88 -7.70 -5.73
CA PHE A 76 14.50 -6.33 -5.45
C PHE A 76 14.31 -6.04 -3.95
N LEU A 77 14.44 -7.04 -3.09
CA LEU A 77 14.37 -6.87 -1.64
C LEU A 77 15.77 -6.59 -1.07
N GLY A 78 15.84 -5.70 -0.08
CA GLY A 78 17.05 -5.45 0.69
C GLY A 78 17.51 -6.66 1.49
N ALA A 79 18.73 -6.59 2.04
CA ALA A 79 19.33 -7.68 2.81
C ALA A 79 18.40 -8.18 3.92
N GLY A 80 18.25 -9.51 4.05
CA GLY A 80 17.35 -10.12 5.03
C GLY A 80 15.85 -10.04 4.68
N GLY A 81 15.47 -9.33 3.60
CA GLY A 81 14.07 -9.18 3.21
C GLY A 81 13.43 -10.50 2.76
N CYS A 82 14.10 -11.23 1.88
CA CYS A 82 13.66 -12.54 1.38
C CYS A 82 13.75 -13.63 2.46
N ASP A 83 14.63 -13.47 3.46
CA ASP A 83 14.87 -14.47 4.51
C ASP A 83 13.79 -14.49 5.60
N LYS A 84 12.89 -13.51 5.62
CA LYS A 84 11.79 -13.44 6.59
C LYS A 84 10.80 -14.59 6.36
N PRO A 85 10.31 -15.24 7.44
CA PRO A 85 9.44 -16.40 7.31
C PRO A 85 8.07 -16.03 6.75
N GLU A 86 7.40 -17.00 6.14
CA GLU A 86 5.98 -16.91 5.84
C GLU A 86 5.16 -17.14 7.12
N VAL A 87 4.35 -16.14 7.50
CA VAL A 87 3.49 -16.17 8.70
C VAL A 87 2.01 -16.10 8.37
N GLY A 88 1.67 -16.13 7.07
CA GLY A 88 0.32 -16.06 6.52
C GLY A 88 -0.39 -14.74 6.80
N ARG A 89 -1.72 -14.72 6.69
CA ARG A 89 -2.56 -13.50 6.75
C ARG A 89 -3.90 -13.73 7.45
N LEU A 90 -4.41 -12.65 8.04
CA LEU A 90 -5.75 -12.53 8.63
C LEU A 90 -6.76 -11.85 7.70
N THR A 91 -6.29 -11.06 6.74
CA THR A 91 -7.12 -10.29 5.80
C THR A 91 -6.73 -10.54 4.34
N GLY A 92 -7.71 -10.42 3.45
CA GLY A 92 -7.58 -10.71 2.02
C GLY A 92 -8.31 -11.99 1.61
N ARG A 93 -8.19 -12.39 0.34
CA ARG A 93 -8.82 -13.63 -0.15
C ARG A 93 -8.12 -14.85 0.43
N GLY A 94 -8.85 -15.78 1.06
CA GLY A 94 -8.30 -17.05 1.54
C GLY A 94 -7.33 -16.86 2.71
N ASN A 95 -7.84 -16.40 3.86
CA ASN A 95 -7.08 -16.30 5.11
C ASN A 95 -6.29 -17.58 5.38
N THR A 96 -5.01 -17.43 5.72
CA THR A 96 -4.08 -18.57 5.88
C THR A 96 -3.55 -18.74 7.30
N THR A 97 -3.86 -17.81 8.21
CA THR A 97 -3.41 -17.83 9.61
C THR A 97 -4.58 -17.77 10.59
N ASN A 98 -4.42 -18.41 11.75
CA ASN A 98 -5.38 -18.38 12.86
C ASN A 98 -4.78 -17.72 14.11
N LEU A 99 -5.61 -17.51 15.13
CA LEU A 99 -5.20 -16.79 16.35
C LEU A 99 -4.18 -17.55 17.20
N GLU A 100 -4.19 -18.88 17.18
CA GLU A 100 -3.21 -19.68 17.93
C GLU A 100 -1.81 -19.50 17.36
N VAL A 101 -1.69 -19.55 16.02
CA VAL A 101 -0.43 -19.27 15.31
C VAL A 101 0.03 -17.84 15.57
N LEU A 102 -0.89 -16.87 15.47
CA LEU A 102 -0.60 -15.46 15.76
C LEU A 102 -0.03 -15.25 17.17
N LEU A 103 -0.64 -15.86 18.19
CA LEU A 103 -0.19 -15.73 19.58
C LEU A 103 1.22 -16.32 19.80
N LYS A 104 1.56 -17.42 19.10
CA LYS A 104 2.92 -18.01 19.14
C LYS A 104 4.00 -17.08 18.59
N LEU A 105 3.64 -16.20 17.65
CA LEU A 105 4.56 -15.21 17.07
C LEU A 105 4.89 -14.07 18.04
N LYS A 106 4.10 -13.90 19.12
CA LYS A 106 4.23 -12.86 20.14
C LYS A 106 4.38 -11.45 19.53
N PRO A 107 3.43 -10.99 18.70
CA PRO A 107 3.46 -9.62 18.20
C PRO A 107 3.10 -8.61 19.31
N ASP A 108 3.71 -7.44 19.24
CA ASP A 108 3.38 -6.28 20.08
C ASP A 108 2.21 -5.48 19.46
N LEU A 109 2.03 -5.60 18.14
CA LEU A 109 1.04 -4.88 17.34
C LEU A 109 0.63 -5.72 16.14
N ILE A 110 -0.66 -5.69 15.80
CA ILE A 110 -1.19 -6.13 14.51
C ILE A 110 -1.48 -4.90 13.66
N LEU A 111 -0.94 -4.87 12.44
CA LEU A 111 -1.13 -3.80 11.48
C LEU A 111 -2.00 -4.29 10.31
N ASP A 112 -3.10 -3.62 10.05
CA ASP A 112 -3.93 -3.81 8.86
C ASP A 112 -4.06 -2.48 8.09
N VAL A 113 -4.08 -2.58 6.77
CA VAL A 113 -4.10 -1.42 5.87
C VAL A 113 -5.01 -1.74 4.70
N GLY A 114 -6.02 -0.90 4.47
CA GLY A 114 -6.94 -1.12 3.37
C GLY A 114 -8.24 -0.34 3.49
N THR A 115 -9.32 -0.92 2.96
CA THR A 115 -10.66 -0.32 3.04
C THR A 115 -11.18 -0.30 4.47
N ILE A 116 -11.75 0.84 4.86
CA ILE A 116 -12.41 1.00 6.15
C ILE A 116 -13.92 0.74 5.98
N ASN A 117 -14.40 -0.37 6.51
CA ASN A 117 -15.82 -0.72 6.54
C ASN A 117 -16.14 -1.63 7.74
N ASP A 118 -17.43 -1.87 8.00
CA ASP A 118 -17.89 -2.63 9.16
C ASP A 118 -17.26 -4.03 9.28
N THR A 119 -16.96 -4.68 8.15
CA THR A 119 -16.31 -6.00 8.12
C THR A 119 -14.91 -5.93 8.73
N TYR A 120 -14.07 -4.99 8.27
CA TYR A 120 -12.70 -4.86 8.76
C TYR A 120 -12.65 -4.25 10.17
N VAL A 121 -13.55 -3.33 10.49
CA VAL A 121 -13.69 -2.77 11.84
C VAL A 121 -14.06 -3.87 12.84
N SER A 122 -15.06 -4.70 12.51
CA SER A 122 -15.49 -5.82 13.37
C SER A 122 -14.38 -6.87 13.52
N LEU A 123 -13.66 -7.17 12.44
CA LEU A 123 -12.53 -8.10 12.50
C LEU A 123 -11.42 -7.58 13.43
N ALA A 124 -11.02 -6.31 13.26
CA ALA A 124 -9.99 -5.68 14.09
C ALA A 124 -10.36 -5.69 15.58
N ALA A 125 -11.61 -5.35 15.90
CA ALA A 125 -12.13 -5.39 17.26
C ALA A 125 -12.10 -6.81 17.85
N ARG A 126 -12.64 -7.79 17.10
CA ARG A 126 -12.71 -9.19 17.54
C ARG A 126 -11.32 -9.78 17.78
N VAL A 127 -10.37 -9.57 16.86
CA VAL A 127 -9.01 -10.10 17.01
C VAL A 127 -8.31 -9.47 18.20
N GLN A 128 -8.45 -8.15 18.40
CA GLN A 128 -7.89 -7.46 19.56
C GLN A 128 -8.48 -7.98 20.88
N GLU A 129 -9.80 -8.14 20.95
CA GLU A 129 -10.48 -8.66 22.15
C GLU A 129 -10.03 -10.08 22.50
N GLN A 130 -9.94 -10.96 21.50
CA GLN A 130 -9.60 -12.37 21.70
C GLN A 130 -8.12 -12.60 22.05
N THR A 131 -7.23 -11.70 21.62
CA THR A 131 -5.78 -11.90 21.77
C THR A 131 -5.13 -10.95 22.78
N GLY A 132 -5.79 -9.84 23.10
CA GLY A 132 -5.21 -8.75 23.89
C GLY A 132 -4.13 -7.93 23.16
N ILE A 133 -3.83 -8.26 21.90
CA ILE A 133 -2.82 -7.55 21.10
C ILE A 133 -3.48 -6.33 20.43
N PRO A 134 -2.91 -5.12 20.54
CA PRO A 134 -3.41 -3.95 19.83
C PRO A 134 -3.51 -4.20 18.32
N TYR A 135 -4.65 -3.87 17.72
CA TYR A 135 -4.91 -4.04 16.30
C TYR A 135 -5.18 -2.68 15.67
N ALA A 136 -4.22 -2.18 14.88
CA ALA A 136 -4.34 -0.93 14.15
C ALA A 136 -4.88 -1.17 12.73
N LEU A 137 -6.09 -0.68 12.47
CA LEU A 137 -6.65 -0.61 11.12
C LEU A 137 -6.42 0.79 10.54
N LEU A 138 -5.63 0.87 9.46
CA LEU A 138 -5.28 2.14 8.81
C LEU A 138 -5.91 2.26 7.41
N ASP A 139 -6.23 3.50 7.03
CA ASP A 139 -6.82 3.83 5.73
C ASP A 139 -5.81 3.61 4.60
N GLY A 140 -6.13 2.69 3.70
CA GLY A 140 -5.31 2.32 2.55
C GLY A 140 -5.59 3.13 1.28
N ARG A 141 -6.45 4.15 1.32
CA ARG A 141 -6.68 5.05 0.18
C ARG A 141 -5.38 5.69 -0.29
N PHE A 142 -5.30 5.91 -1.61
CA PHE A 142 -4.09 6.43 -2.24
C PHE A 142 -3.74 7.85 -1.76
N ASP A 143 -4.74 8.74 -1.70
CA ASP A 143 -4.56 10.13 -1.27
C ASP A 143 -4.24 10.26 0.23
N ALA A 144 -4.41 9.17 1.00
CA ALA A 144 -4.12 9.10 2.42
C ALA A 144 -2.70 8.61 2.76
N ILE A 145 -1.83 8.31 1.77
CA ILE A 145 -0.49 7.73 2.02
C ILE A 145 0.39 8.59 2.95
N GLY A 146 0.35 9.92 2.83
CA GLY A 146 1.09 10.83 3.73
C GLY A 146 0.64 10.70 5.20
N PRO A 147 -0.64 10.94 5.50
CA PRO A 147 -1.21 10.69 6.82
C PRO A 147 -1.00 9.25 7.33
N LEU A 148 -1.08 8.24 6.45
CA LEU A 148 -0.83 6.83 6.76
C LEU A 148 0.58 6.61 7.32
N TYR A 149 1.61 7.21 6.69
CA TYR A 149 2.98 7.14 7.23
C TYR A 149 3.10 7.79 8.59
N ARG A 150 2.55 9.00 8.78
CA ARG A 150 2.60 9.68 10.09
C ARG A 150 1.93 8.84 11.19
N LYS A 151 0.80 8.21 10.88
CA LYS A 151 0.12 7.28 11.79
C LYS A 151 0.98 6.06 12.10
N LEU A 152 1.63 5.47 11.10
CA LEU A 152 2.57 4.37 11.32
C LEU A 152 3.75 4.80 12.21
N GLY A 153 4.26 6.02 12.04
CA GLY A 153 5.28 6.61 12.90
C GLY A 153 4.85 6.77 14.36
N GLU A 154 3.60 7.16 14.60
CA GLU A 154 3.02 7.19 15.96
C GLU A 154 2.94 5.79 16.58
N LEU A 155 2.48 4.79 15.83
CA LEU A 155 2.34 3.41 16.28
C LEU A 155 3.67 2.73 16.60
N THR A 156 4.73 3.10 15.88
CA THR A 156 6.05 2.46 15.95
C THR A 156 7.11 3.29 16.69
N HIS A 157 6.74 4.48 17.17
CA HIS A 157 7.65 5.46 17.78
C HIS A 157 8.78 5.92 16.84
N ARG A 158 8.46 6.09 15.54
CA ARG A 158 9.38 6.52 14.46
C ARG A 158 8.90 7.77 13.73
N GLN A 159 8.44 8.77 14.48
CA GLN A 159 7.77 9.95 13.94
C GLN A 159 8.63 10.74 12.94
N ALA A 160 9.92 10.93 13.23
CA ALA A 160 10.83 11.67 12.33
C ALA A 160 11.03 10.96 10.99
N GLN A 161 11.21 9.63 11.01
CA GLN A 161 11.30 8.81 9.80
C GLN A 161 9.97 8.83 9.03
N ALA A 162 8.85 8.71 9.74
CA ALA A 162 7.52 8.75 9.15
C ALA A 162 7.21 10.08 8.46
N ASP A 163 7.63 11.21 9.03
CA ASP A 163 7.43 12.52 8.40
C ASP A 163 8.25 12.67 7.10
N ASP A 164 9.45 12.09 7.04
CA ASP A 164 10.23 12.04 5.80
C ASP A 164 9.51 11.27 4.67
N PHE A 165 9.00 10.08 4.98
CA PHE A 165 8.22 9.27 4.03
C PHE A 165 6.91 9.94 3.63
N ALA A 166 6.23 10.58 4.59
CA ALA A 166 4.99 11.31 4.34
C ALA A 166 5.23 12.49 3.37
N ARG A 167 6.28 13.29 3.60
CA ARG A 167 6.63 14.42 2.72
C ARG A 167 7.03 13.97 1.33
N TYR A 168 7.75 12.85 1.20
CA TYR A 168 8.05 12.27 -0.10
C TYR A 168 6.76 11.94 -0.87
N ALA A 169 5.83 11.23 -0.22
CA ALA A 169 4.56 10.84 -0.83
C ALA A 169 3.71 12.07 -1.22
N GLU A 170 3.56 13.02 -0.31
CA GLU A 170 2.78 14.24 -0.52
C GLU A 170 3.36 15.10 -1.65
N SER A 171 4.68 15.23 -1.72
CA SER A 171 5.36 15.96 -2.79
C SER A 171 5.17 15.32 -4.15
N ALA A 172 5.30 13.98 -4.25
CA ALA A 172 5.06 13.26 -5.50
C ALA A 172 3.60 13.42 -5.96
N ILE A 173 2.64 13.20 -5.06
CA ILE A 173 1.20 13.36 -5.31
C ILE A 173 0.88 14.78 -5.78
N ALA A 174 1.35 15.81 -5.05
CA ALA A 174 1.09 17.21 -5.38
C ALA A 174 1.70 17.62 -6.73
N THR A 175 2.93 17.18 -7.01
CA THR A 175 3.63 17.48 -8.28
C THR A 175 2.85 16.92 -9.47
N ILE A 176 2.47 15.65 -9.39
CA ILE A 176 1.74 14.97 -10.47
C ILE A 176 0.35 15.60 -10.64
N LYS A 177 -0.37 15.82 -9.53
CA LYS A 177 -1.69 16.47 -9.56
C LYS A 177 -1.64 17.86 -10.20
N GLY A 178 -0.66 18.68 -9.82
CA GLY A 178 -0.50 20.03 -10.37
C GLY A 178 -0.23 20.07 -11.88
N ARG A 179 0.27 18.99 -12.47
CA ARG A 179 0.41 18.84 -13.92
C ARG A 179 -0.88 18.33 -14.57
N VAL A 180 -1.48 17.28 -13.99
CA VAL A 180 -2.73 16.67 -14.48
C VAL A 180 -3.88 17.68 -14.49
N ASP A 181 -3.99 18.53 -13.46
CA ASP A 181 -5.06 19.53 -13.35
C ASP A 181 -4.99 20.59 -14.49
N LYS A 182 -3.84 20.73 -15.16
CA LYS A 182 -3.67 21.61 -16.33
C LYS A 182 -4.03 20.94 -17.64
N ILE A 183 -4.29 19.63 -17.65
CA ILE A 183 -4.66 18.86 -18.85
C ILE A 183 -6.17 19.03 -19.09
N PRO A 184 -6.57 19.60 -20.23
CA PRO A 184 -7.98 19.79 -20.56
C PRO A 184 -8.73 18.46 -20.60
N GLU A 185 -9.99 18.44 -20.17
CA GLU A 185 -10.79 17.22 -20.07
C GLU A 185 -10.91 16.45 -21.39
N GLN A 186 -11.01 17.17 -22.52
CA GLN A 186 -11.06 16.61 -23.86
C GLN A 186 -9.76 15.94 -24.32
N SER A 187 -8.64 16.23 -23.65
CA SER A 187 -7.33 15.64 -23.92
C SER A 187 -7.03 14.45 -23.01
N ARG A 188 -7.94 14.10 -22.10
CA ARG A 188 -7.76 12.97 -21.18
C ARG A 188 -8.12 11.66 -21.91
N PRO A 189 -7.24 10.65 -21.88
CA PRO A 189 -7.47 9.41 -22.63
C PRO A 189 -8.57 8.57 -21.99
N ARG A 190 -9.27 7.80 -22.83
CA ARG A 190 -10.12 6.69 -22.40
C ARG A 190 -9.24 5.50 -22.05
N VAL A 191 -9.29 5.06 -20.80
CA VAL A 191 -8.43 3.99 -20.28
C VAL A 191 -9.28 2.76 -19.96
N TYR A 192 -8.84 1.61 -20.46
CA TYR A 192 -9.31 0.31 -20.02
C TYR A 192 -8.26 -0.37 -19.16
N TYR A 193 -8.65 -0.76 -17.94
CA TYR A 193 -7.81 -1.57 -17.05
C TYR A 193 -8.21 -3.05 -17.17
N GLY A 194 -7.44 -3.83 -17.93
CA GLY A 194 -7.72 -5.23 -18.19
C GLY A 194 -7.00 -6.17 -17.22
N ARG A 195 -7.76 -7.07 -16.58
CA ARG A 195 -7.28 -8.09 -15.64
C ARG A 195 -7.73 -9.50 -16.02
N GLY A 196 -7.08 -10.46 -15.36
CA GLY A 196 -7.27 -11.88 -15.62
C GLY A 196 -6.60 -12.31 -16.93
N PRO A 197 -6.49 -13.62 -17.16
CA PRO A 197 -5.70 -14.17 -18.27
C PRO A 197 -6.21 -13.74 -19.66
N ARG A 198 -7.49 -13.33 -19.76
CA ARG A 198 -8.11 -12.83 -21.00
C ARG A 198 -8.31 -11.32 -21.02
N GLY A 199 -7.93 -10.60 -19.96
CA GLY A 199 -8.14 -9.16 -19.85
C GLY A 199 -9.61 -8.74 -19.81
N LEU A 200 -10.50 -9.60 -19.32
CA LEU A 200 -11.96 -9.39 -19.29
C LEU A 200 -12.51 -9.17 -17.87
N GLU A 201 -11.63 -8.96 -16.91
CA GLU A 201 -11.97 -8.40 -15.60
C GLU A 201 -11.49 -6.96 -15.53
N THR A 202 -12.28 -6.07 -14.94
CA THR A 202 -11.92 -4.64 -14.87
C THR A 202 -12.43 -3.97 -13.59
N GLY A 203 -11.79 -2.88 -13.20
CA GLY A 203 -12.20 -2.08 -12.04
C GLY A 203 -13.26 -1.05 -12.42
N LEU A 204 -14.34 -1.03 -11.64
CA LEU A 204 -15.44 -0.08 -11.80
C LEU A 204 -15.08 1.29 -11.20
N GLY A 205 -15.90 2.31 -11.47
CA GLY A 205 -15.68 3.67 -11.00
C GLY A 205 -15.54 3.76 -9.47
N GLY A 206 -14.47 4.39 -8.98
CA GLY A 206 -14.16 4.48 -7.54
C GLY A 206 -13.66 3.17 -6.91
N SER A 207 -13.30 2.17 -7.71
CA SER A 207 -12.60 0.97 -7.21
C SER A 207 -11.15 1.27 -6.88
N ILE A 208 -10.64 0.71 -5.78
CA ILE A 208 -9.23 0.88 -5.35
C ILE A 208 -8.23 0.44 -6.44
N ASN A 209 -8.61 -0.50 -7.31
CA ASN A 209 -7.76 -1.02 -8.39
C ASN A 209 -7.56 -0.02 -9.55
N VAL A 210 -8.41 1.01 -9.66
CA VAL A 210 -8.34 2.05 -10.69
C VAL A 210 -8.17 3.45 -10.10
N GLU A 211 -7.99 3.55 -8.79
CA GLU A 211 -7.87 4.81 -8.04
C GLU A 211 -6.77 5.72 -8.61
N THR A 212 -5.61 5.16 -9.00
CA THR A 212 -4.51 5.91 -9.60
C THR A 212 -4.79 6.35 -11.04
N ILE A 213 -5.59 5.60 -11.80
CA ILE A 213 -6.04 5.98 -13.15
C ILE A 213 -6.99 7.18 -13.05
N GLU A 214 -7.95 7.11 -12.12
CA GLU A 214 -8.91 8.19 -11.87
C GLU A 214 -8.23 9.43 -11.27
N PHE A 215 -7.26 9.24 -10.38
CA PHE A 215 -6.44 10.34 -9.83
C PHE A 215 -5.70 11.12 -10.92
N LEU A 216 -5.23 10.43 -11.97
CA LEU A 216 -4.59 11.06 -13.15
C LEU A 216 -5.62 11.68 -14.12
N GLY A 217 -6.88 11.76 -13.72
CA GLY A 217 -7.97 12.39 -14.47
C GLY A 217 -8.40 11.61 -15.72
N ALA A 218 -7.81 10.45 -16.00
CA ALA A 218 -8.14 9.68 -17.19
C ALA A 218 -9.55 9.09 -17.10
N HIS A 219 -10.19 8.91 -18.25
CA HIS A 219 -11.56 8.42 -18.32
C HIS A 219 -11.56 6.89 -18.26
N ASN A 220 -11.82 6.31 -17.08
CA ASN A 220 -12.04 4.87 -16.95
C ASN A 220 -13.31 4.49 -17.74
N VAL A 221 -13.16 3.69 -18.80
CA VAL A 221 -14.28 3.30 -19.67
C VAL A 221 -15.37 2.49 -18.95
N ALA A 222 -15.04 1.88 -17.82
CA ALA A 222 -15.96 1.10 -16.98
C ALA A 222 -16.56 1.90 -15.81
N ALA A 223 -16.36 3.23 -15.75
CA ALA A 223 -16.75 4.07 -14.62
C ALA A 223 -18.26 4.32 -14.45
N GLU A 224 -19.09 3.95 -15.44
CA GLU A 224 -20.57 4.08 -15.36
C GLU A 224 -21.14 3.29 -14.18
N ARG A 225 -20.57 2.10 -13.93
CA ARG A 225 -20.85 1.33 -12.71
C ARG A 225 -19.83 1.71 -11.66
N ARG A 226 -20.24 1.66 -10.40
CA ARG A 226 -19.40 2.07 -9.25
C ARG A 226 -19.03 0.88 -8.39
N ALA A 227 -17.88 1.01 -7.73
CA ALA A 227 -17.32 0.14 -6.71
C ALA A 227 -16.97 -1.29 -7.17
N GLY A 228 -15.76 -1.72 -6.83
CA GLY A 228 -15.31 -3.10 -7.00
C GLY A 228 -14.90 -3.48 -8.42
N MET A 229 -15.00 -4.78 -8.71
CA MET A 229 -14.55 -5.41 -9.94
C MET A 229 -15.75 -5.96 -10.71
N ALA A 230 -15.64 -6.00 -12.05
CA ALA A 230 -16.62 -6.63 -12.91
C ALA A 230 -15.96 -7.48 -13.99
N THR A 231 -16.65 -8.55 -14.39
CA THR A 231 -16.37 -9.24 -15.65
C THR A 231 -17.12 -8.56 -16.78
N VAL A 232 -16.45 -8.35 -17.91
CA VAL A 232 -16.99 -7.71 -19.11
C VAL A 232 -16.84 -8.65 -20.32
N SER A 233 -17.65 -8.42 -21.36
CA SER A 233 -17.47 -9.13 -22.63
C SER A 233 -16.43 -8.41 -23.49
N VAL A 234 -15.85 -9.11 -24.47
CA VAL A 234 -14.90 -8.47 -25.39
C VAL A 234 -15.62 -7.44 -26.26
N GLU A 235 -16.86 -7.71 -26.66
CA GLU A 235 -17.71 -6.79 -27.42
C GLU A 235 -17.94 -5.47 -26.67
N GLN A 236 -18.10 -5.53 -25.35
CA GLN A 236 -18.21 -4.33 -24.52
C GLN A 236 -16.93 -3.49 -24.57
N VAL A 237 -15.75 -4.13 -24.55
CA VAL A 237 -14.47 -3.42 -24.62
C VAL A 237 -14.26 -2.83 -26.02
N LEU A 238 -14.65 -3.55 -27.08
CA LEU A 238 -14.67 -3.03 -28.45
C LEU A 238 -15.57 -1.81 -28.58
N ALA A 239 -16.77 -1.84 -27.97
CA ALA A 239 -17.70 -0.72 -27.96
C ALA A 239 -17.14 0.49 -27.18
N TRP A 240 -16.44 0.25 -26.07
CA TRP A 240 -15.75 1.31 -25.33
C TRP A 240 -14.61 1.93 -26.12
N ASN A 241 -13.95 1.16 -27.00
CA ASN A 241 -12.84 1.57 -27.85
C ASN A 241 -11.81 2.47 -27.14
N PRO A 242 -11.12 1.95 -26.10
CA PRO A 242 -10.20 2.72 -25.28
C PRO A 242 -8.98 3.23 -26.08
N ASP A 243 -8.46 4.39 -25.68
CA ASP A 243 -7.23 4.97 -26.23
C ASP A 243 -5.98 4.33 -25.62
N VAL A 244 -6.10 3.79 -24.41
CA VAL A 244 -5.02 3.11 -23.66
C VAL A 244 -5.54 1.86 -22.96
N ILE A 245 -4.77 0.77 -23.03
CA ILE A 245 -4.97 -0.41 -22.19
C ILE A 245 -3.84 -0.48 -21.16
N ILE A 246 -4.21 -0.54 -19.88
CA ILE A 246 -3.30 -0.84 -18.78
C ILE A 246 -3.61 -2.25 -18.27
N THR A 247 -2.59 -3.05 -17.99
CA THR A 247 -2.77 -4.38 -17.40
C THR A 247 -1.62 -4.75 -16.46
N ILE A 248 -1.87 -5.70 -15.56
CA ILE A 248 -0.86 -6.36 -14.73
C ILE A 248 -0.57 -7.79 -15.22
N GLU A 249 -1.23 -8.22 -16.31
CA GLU A 249 -1.25 -9.61 -16.76
C GLU A 249 -0.33 -9.79 -17.97
N PRO A 250 0.86 -10.41 -17.83
CA PRO A 250 1.82 -10.50 -18.93
C PRO A 250 1.28 -11.30 -20.12
N VAL A 251 0.53 -12.37 -19.85
CA VAL A 251 -0.10 -13.21 -20.89
C VAL A 251 -1.09 -12.39 -21.72
N PHE A 252 -1.95 -11.61 -21.06
CA PHE A 252 -2.89 -10.75 -21.77
C PHE A 252 -2.17 -9.61 -22.51
N ALA A 253 -1.19 -8.96 -21.89
CA ALA A 253 -0.41 -7.89 -22.50
C ALA A 253 0.29 -8.32 -23.81
N ALA A 254 0.73 -9.57 -23.88
CA ALA A 254 1.29 -10.17 -25.09
C ALA A 254 0.20 -10.53 -26.10
N ALA A 255 -0.83 -11.26 -25.68
CA ALA A 255 -1.87 -11.78 -26.57
C ALA A 255 -2.70 -10.67 -27.23
N VAL A 256 -3.09 -9.63 -26.49
CA VAL A 256 -3.97 -8.55 -26.97
C VAL A 256 -3.40 -7.78 -28.16
N LYS A 257 -2.07 -7.77 -28.31
CA LYS A 257 -1.38 -7.08 -29.39
C LYS A 257 -1.50 -7.81 -30.73
N THR A 258 -1.74 -9.11 -30.70
CA THR A 258 -1.75 -9.98 -31.90
C THR A 258 -3.10 -10.63 -32.15
N ASP A 259 -4.00 -10.61 -31.18
CA ASP A 259 -5.33 -11.21 -31.30
C ASP A 259 -6.22 -10.39 -32.27
N PRO A 260 -6.70 -10.99 -33.39
CA PRO A 260 -7.55 -10.31 -34.37
C PRO A 260 -8.83 -9.71 -33.79
N VAL A 261 -9.36 -10.28 -32.69
CA VAL A 261 -10.56 -9.76 -32.03
C VAL A 261 -10.32 -8.34 -31.53
N TRP A 262 -9.10 -8.03 -31.07
CA TRP A 262 -8.74 -6.74 -30.49
C TRP A 262 -8.16 -5.74 -31.50
N ALA A 263 -7.93 -6.15 -32.75
CA ALA A 263 -7.25 -5.35 -33.77
C ALA A 263 -7.96 -4.04 -34.14
N SER A 264 -9.26 -3.93 -33.85
CA SER A 264 -10.04 -2.71 -34.07
C SER A 264 -9.98 -1.69 -32.91
N VAL A 265 -9.42 -2.08 -31.77
CA VAL A 265 -9.30 -1.20 -30.60
C VAL A 265 -8.19 -0.18 -30.82
N LYS A 266 -8.50 1.11 -30.64
CA LYS A 266 -7.54 2.23 -30.80
C LYS A 266 -6.24 2.02 -30.02
N ALA A 267 -6.33 1.58 -28.75
CA ALA A 267 -5.15 1.29 -27.94
C ALA A 267 -4.23 0.25 -28.60
N VAL A 268 -4.79 -0.79 -29.24
CA VAL A 268 -4.01 -1.84 -29.92
C VAL A 268 -3.42 -1.30 -31.22
N GLN A 269 -4.22 -0.62 -32.04
CA GLN A 269 -3.79 0.00 -33.30
C GLN A 269 -2.63 0.98 -33.10
N ASN A 270 -2.67 1.75 -32.01
CA ASN A 270 -1.67 2.76 -31.67
C ASN A 270 -0.53 2.21 -30.79
N GLY A 271 -0.51 0.90 -30.49
CA GLY A 271 0.51 0.29 -29.63
C GLY A 271 0.49 0.77 -28.17
N ARG A 272 -0.59 1.37 -27.70
CA ARG A 272 -0.79 1.89 -26.34
C ARG A 272 -1.34 0.83 -25.39
N VAL A 273 -0.67 -0.32 -25.34
CA VAL A 273 -0.94 -1.43 -24.41
C VAL A 273 0.24 -1.56 -23.46
N TYR A 274 0.04 -1.23 -22.20
CA TYR A 274 1.09 -1.15 -21.19
C TYR A 274 0.92 -2.22 -20.11
N LEU A 275 1.96 -3.02 -19.92
CA LEU A 275 2.12 -3.93 -18.78
C LEU A 275 2.75 -3.17 -17.62
N SER A 276 2.04 -3.05 -16.51
CA SER A 276 2.53 -2.38 -15.30
C SER A 276 3.66 -3.20 -14.66
N PRO A 277 4.73 -2.56 -14.18
CA PRO A 277 5.78 -3.25 -13.43
C PRO A 277 5.23 -3.97 -12.20
N ARG A 278 5.74 -5.19 -11.96
CA ARG A 278 5.17 -6.15 -11.00
C ARG A 278 6.10 -6.60 -9.87
N LEU A 279 7.40 -6.33 -9.96
CA LEU A 279 8.40 -6.87 -9.03
C LEU A 279 8.91 -5.81 -8.05
N PRO A 280 9.07 -6.13 -6.75
CA PRO A 280 8.57 -7.35 -6.10
C PRO A 280 7.05 -7.28 -5.88
N PHE A 281 6.44 -6.10 -6.02
CA PHE A 281 5.00 -5.88 -5.93
C PHE A 281 4.52 -4.89 -7.00
N GLY A 282 3.26 -5.00 -7.39
CA GLY A 282 2.73 -4.23 -8.52
C GLY A 282 2.60 -2.73 -8.29
N TRP A 283 2.87 -1.95 -9.35
CA TRP A 283 2.88 -0.49 -9.30
C TRP A 283 1.50 0.15 -9.40
N VAL A 284 0.56 -0.48 -10.10
CA VAL A 284 -0.82 0.01 -10.24
C VAL A 284 -1.78 -0.75 -9.33
N ASP A 285 -1.65 -2.07 -9.29
CA ASP A 285 -2.48 -3.00 -8.51
C ASP A 285 -1.62 -4.21 -8.07
N PHE A 286 -2.18 -5.10 -7.25
CA PHE A 286 -1.63 -6.41 -6.87
C PHE A 286 -0.45 -6.40 -5.88
N PRO A 287 -0.72 -6.11 -4.59
CA PRO A 287 -1.90 -5.42 -4.04
C PRO A 287 -1.69 -3.89 -4.05
N PRO A 288 -2.77 -3.08 -3.98
CA PRO A 288 -2.64 -1.63 -3.81
C PRO A 288 -1.87 -1.31 -2.52
N SER A 289 -0.69 -0.72 -2.66
CA SER A 289 0.16 -0.29 -1.54
C SER A 289 1.06 0.88 -1.97
N VAL A 290 2.21 1.07 -1.31
CA VAL A 290 3.14 2.20 -1.48
C VAL A 290 3.75 2.28 -2.88
N ASN A 291 3.77 1.16 -3.62
CA ASN A 291 4.25 1.11 -5.01
C ASN A 291 3.43 1.97 -5.97
N ARG A 292 2.21 2.37 -5.56
CA ARG A 292 1.42 3.36 -6.28
C ARG A 292 2.11 4.72 -6.41
N LEU A 293 3.08 5.06 -5.54
CA LEU A 293 3.84 6.32 -5.64
C LEU A 293 4.74 6.35 -6.89
N ILE A 294 5.56 5.31 -7.11
CA ILE A 294 6.34 5.19 -8.36
C ILE A 294 5.43 4.83 -9.54
N GLY A 295 4.38 4.04 -9.28
CA GLY A 295 3.37 3.69 -10.26
C GLY A 295 2.64 4.89 -10.85
N LEU A 296 2.44 5.96 -10.10
CA LEU A 296 1.87 7.19 -10.65
C LEU A 296 2.77 7.83 -11.70
N TRP A 297 4.09 7.89 -11.49
CA TRP A 297 5.01 8.46 -12.49
C TRP A 297 4.99 7.64 -13.77
N TRP A 298 5.00 6.33 -13.64
CA TRP A 298 4.89 5.41 -14.78
C TRP A 298 3.57 5.55 -15.52
N LEU A 299 2.46 5.56 -14.79
CA LEU A 299 1.13 5.66 -15.36
C LEU A 299 0.91 7.03 -15.99
N ALA A 300 1.35 8.12 -15.35
CA ALA A 300 1.29 9.47 -15.89
C ALA A 300 2.07 9.59 -17.20
N LYS A 301 3.27 8.99 -17.29
CA LYS A 301 4.05 8.92 -18.53
C LYS A 301 3.33 8.13 -19.62
N ALA A 302 2.71 7.00 -19.29
CA ALA A 302 1.96 6.18 -20.25
C ALA A 302 0.72 6.91 -20.80
N LEU A 303 0.04 7.68 -19.95
CA LEU A 303 -1.19 8.40 -20.29
C LEU A 303 -0.92 9.73 -20.99
N TYR A 304 0.10 10.48 -20.53
CA TYR A 304 0.39 11.86 -20.89
C TYR A 304 1.90 12.09 -21.13
N PRO A 305 2.51 11.46 -22.16
CA PRO A 305 3.96 11.45 -22.35
C PRO A 305 4.57 12.84 -22.56
N GLU A 306 3.81 13.79 -23.12
CA GLU A 306 4.27 15.17 -23.31
C GLU A 306 4.37 15.95 -22.00
N GLN A 307 3.46 15.71 -21.05
CA GLN A 307 3.42 16.37 -19.74
C GLN A 307 4.31 15.67 -18.70
N PHE A 308 4.72 14.43 -18.98
CA PHE A 308 5.60 13.61 -18.16
C PHE A 308 6.79 13.05 -18.97
N PRO A 309 7.69 13.92 -19.48
CA PRO A 309 8.79 13.53 -20.34
C PRO A 309 9.92 12.82 -19.59
N GLU A 310 9.95 12.85 -18.26
CA GLU A 310 11.06 12.38 -17.44
C GLU A 310 11.45 10.92 -17.69
N ASP A 311 12.75 10.64 -17.57
CA ASP A 311 13.23 9.26 -17.49
C ASP A 311 12.79 8.62 -16.17
N LEU A 312 12.13 7.47 -16.25
CA LEU A 312 11.68 6.73 -15.08
C LEU A 312 12.84 6.01 -14.37
N ARG A 313 13.99 5.80 -15.03
CA ARG A 313 15.13 5.10 -14.43
C ARG A 313 15.63 5.72 -13.11
N PRO A 314 15.96 7.02 -13.04
CA PRO A 314 16.39 7.64 -11.79
C PRO A 314 15.30 7.60 -10.70
N LEU A 315 14.04 7.83 -11.08
CA LEU A 315 12.90 7.76 -10.14
C LEU A 315 12.71 6.35 -9.56
N THR A 316 12.85 5.34 -10.42
CA THR A 316 12.79 3.92 -10.03
C THR A 316 13.94 3.57 -9.10
N ARG A 317 15.16 3.97 -9.44
CA ARG A 317 16.35 3.76 -8.62
C ARG A 317 16.21 4.39 -7.23
N GLU A 318 15.73 5.62 -7.17
CA GLU A 318 15.48 6.32 -5.90
C GLU A 318 14.42 5.58 -5.09
N PHE A 319 13.29 5.22 -5.70
CA PHE A 319 12.19 4.54 -5.03
C PHE A 319 12.64 3.20 -4.42
N TYR A 320 13.36 2.36 -5.16
CA TYR A 320 13.80 1.06 -4.63
C TYR A 320 14.89 1.21 -3.57
N THR A 321 15.81 2.16 -3.74
CA THR A 321 16.83 2.47 -2.71
C THR A 321 16.16 2.89 -1.41
N ARG A 322 15.16 3.78 -1.48
CA ARG A 322 14.47 4.36 -0.32
C ARG A 322 13.51 3.39 0.36
N PHE A 323 12.65 2.72 -0.42
CA PHE A 323 11.55 1.93 0.11
C PHE A 323 11.92 0.45 0.22
N TYR A 324 12.69 -0.10 -0.71
CA TYR A 324 13.02 -1.53 -0.71
C TYR A 324 14.40 -1.84 -0.12
N HIS A 325 15.13 -0.82 0.34
CA HIS A 325 16.46 -0.97 0.93
C HIS A 325 17.44 -1.67 -0.03
N LYS A 326 17.22 -1.49 -1.34
CA LYS A 326 17.96 -2.14 -2.42
C LYS A 326 18.09 -1.18 -3.60
N THR A 327 19.32 -0.95 -4.05
CA THR A 327 19.59 -0.20 -5.28
C THR A 327 19.64 -1.19 -6.47
N PRO A 328 18.66 -1.20 -7.38
CA PRO A 328 18.67 -2.12 -8.52
C PRO A 328 19.72 -1.71 -9.55
N THR A 329 20.23 -2.64 -10.37
CA THR A 329 21.12 -2.31 -11.50
C THR A 329 20.34 -1.66 -12.65
N ASP A 330 21.03 -1.02 -13.61
CA ASP A 330 20.35 -0.50 -14.81
C ASP A 330 19.61 -1.60 -15.58
N ALA A 331 20.22 -2.78 -15.70
CA ALA A 331 19.59 -3.94 -16.35
C ALA A 331 18.31 -4.40 -15.63
N GLN A 332 18.30 -4.41 -14.29
CA GLN A 332 17.10 -4.73 -13.51
C GLN A 332 16.00 -3.67 -13.68
N ILE A 333 16.37 -2.39 -13.75
CA ILE A 333 15.41 -1.31 -14.00
C ILE A 333 14.83 -1.42 -15.42
N ASP A 334 15.65 -1.70 -16.43
CA ASP A 334 15.18 -1.88 -17.81
C ASP A 334 14.25 -3.09 -17.94
N SER A 335 14.60 -4.22 -17.30
CA SER A 335 13.73 -5.41 -17.21
C SER A 335 12.38 -5.07 -16.57
N LEU A 336 12.40 -4.36 -15.44
CA LEU A 336 11.22 -3.94 -14.71
C LEU A 336 10.30 -3.01 -15.53
N LEU A 337 10.88 -1.99 -16.18
CA LEU A 337 10.12 -0.99 -16.96
C LEU A 337 9.58 -1.53 -18.29
N THR A 338 10.23 -2.53 -18.88
CA THR A 338 9.78 -3.18 -20.12
C THR A 338 8.81 -4.33 -19.89
N GLY A 339 8.61 -4.74 -18.62
CA GLY A 339 7.80 -5.89 -18.26
C GLY A 339 8.40 -7.22 -18.73
N ARG A 340 9.73 -7.25 -18.97
CA ARG A 340 10.51 -8.45 -19.29
C ARG A 340 11.22 -8.90 -18.02
N ALA A 341 10.48 -9.46 -17.08
CA ALA A 341 11.04 -10.21 -15.98
C ALA A 341 10.46 -11.61 -16.04
#